data_AF-A0A938P5N9-F1
#
_entry.id   AF-A0A938P5N9-F1
#
_cell.length_a   1.000
_cell.length_b   1.000
_cell.length_c   1.000
_cell.angle_alpha   90.00
_cell.angle_beta   90.00
_cell.angle_gamma   90.00
#
_symmetry.space_group_name_H-M   'P 1'
#
loop_
_entity.id
_entity.type
_entity.pdbx_description
1 polymer ?
#
loop_
_entity_poly.entity_id
_entity_poly.type
_entity_poly.pdbx_seq_one_letter_code
_entity_poly.pdbx_strand_id
1 'polypeptide(L)'
;MKSLNISAVRNRLPGLIEGVEQTREPVMVRRYGTPVAMIVPIMLGKNRQTRHPLRGRTVVLADDFDAPMPEPWHVEIVPAR
;
A
#
# COMPACT_ATOMS: atom_id res chain seq x y z
N MET A 1 5.38 15.74 -8.06
CA MET A 1 3.92 15.99 -7.98
C MET A 1 3.62 17.34 -8.63
N LYS A 2 2.89 17.33 -9.75
CA LYS A 2 2.54 18.55 -10.51
C LYS A 2 1.34 19.23 -9.87
N SER A 3 1.26 20.57 -9.90
CA SER A 3 0.09 21.28 -9.39
C SER A 3 -0.45 22.31 -10.37
N LEU A 4 -1.78 22.36 -10.50
CA LEU A 4 -2.49 23.15 -11.48
C LEU A 4 -3.69 23.87 -10.86
N ASN A 5 -4.02 25.04 -11.38
CA ASN A 5 -5.27 25.73 -11.04
C ASN A 5 -6.46 25.03 -11.71
N ILE A 6 -7.62 25.03 -11.04
CA ILE A 6 -8.87 24.44 -11.52
C ILE A 6 -9.28 24.93 -12.93
N SER A 7 -8.97 26.17 -13.29
CA SER A 7 -9.24 26.70 -14.64
C SER A 7 -8.42 25.98 -15.72
N ALA A 8 -7.14 25.71 -15.46
CA ALA A 8 -6.27 24.97 -16.35
C ALA A 8 -6.68 23.49 -16.45
N VAL A 9 -7.17 22.91 -15.35
CA VAL A 9 -7.65 21.54 -15.30
C VAL A 9 -8.92 21.37 -16.11
N ARG A 10 -9.90 22.29 -16.00
CA ARG A 10 -11.16 22.24 -16.75
C ARG A 10 -10.94 22.13 -18.26
N ASN A 11 -9.98 22.90 -18.79
CA ASN A 11 -9.74 22.97 -20.23
C ASN A 11 -8.94 21.78 -20.79
N ARG A 12 -8.29 20.98 -19.92
CA ARG A 12 -7.36 19.91 -20.33
C ARG A 12 -7.61 18.60 -19.58
N LEU A 13 -8.82 18.42 -19.05
CA LEU A 13 -9.12 17.30 -18.15
C LEU A 13 -8.87 15.93 -18.81
N PRO A 14 -9.30 15.66 -20.07
CA PRO A 14 -9.06 14.37 -20.70
C PRO A 14 -7.56 14.01 -20.79
N GLY A 15 -6.74 14.92 -21.33
CA GLY A 15 -5.29 14.70 -21.44
C GLY A 15 -4.56 14.65 -20.09
N LEU A 16 -5.09 15.31 -19.06
CA LEU A 16 -4.57 15.17 -17.70
C LEU A 16 -4.87 13.79 -17.12
N ILE A 17 -6.06 13.23 -17.37
CA ILE A 17 -6.42 11.88 -16.94
C ILE A 17 -5.55 10.85 -17.66
N GLU A 18 -5.40 10.95 -18.99
CA GLU A 18 -4.51 10.09 -19.77
C GLU A 18 -3.06 10.16 -19.27
N GLY A 19 -2.57 11.37 -18.99
CA GLY A 19 -1.24 11.58 -18.44
C GLY A 19 -1.06 10.91 -17.07
N VAL A 20 -2.02 11.10 -16.16
CA VAL A 20 -1.98 10.46 -14.83
C VAL A 20 -2.09 8.94 -14.92
N GLU A 21 -2.87 8.41 -15.86
CA GLU A 21 -2.99 6.98 -16.11
C GLU A 21 -1.67 6.38 -16.60
N GLN A 22 -1.01 7.03 -17.56
CA GLN A 22 0.23 6.54 -18.17
C GLN A 22 1.44 6.70 -17.25
N THR A 23 1.61 7.86 -16.64
CA THR A 23 2.81 8.16 -15.83
C THR A 23 2.66 7.71 -14.39
N ARG A 24 1.41 7.48 -13.93
CA ARG A 24 1.06 7.25 -12.53
C ARG A 24 1.44 8.39 -11.59
N GLU A 25 1.77 9.56 -12.11
CA GLU A 25 2.13 10.72 -11.31
C GLU A 25 0.89 11.49 -10.84
N PRO A 26 0.73 11.75 -9.53
CA PRO A 26 -0.39 12.55 -9.03
C PRO A 26 -0.33 14.01 -9.47
N VAL A 27 -1.51 14.58 -9.72
CA VAL A 27 -1.69 16.00 -10.03
C VAL A 27 -2.58 16.67 -8.98
N MET A 28 -2.05 17.69 -8.31
CA MET A 28 -2.77 18.48 -7.31
C MET A 28 -3.53 19.64 -7.95
N VAL A 29 -4.84 19.69 -7.73
CA VAL A 29 -5.73 20.75 -8.21
C VAL A 29 -5.90 21.82 -7.14
N ARG A 30 -5.66 23.07 -7.51
CA ARG A 30 -5.78 24.26 -6.65
C ARG A 30 -6.90 25.17 -7.11
N ARG A 31 -7.55 25.84 -6.17
CA ARG A 31 -8.50 26.94 -6.41
C ARG A 31 -7.99 28.15 -5.63
N TYR A 32 -7.67 29.23 -6.35
CA TYR A 32 -7.07 30.46 -5.77
C TYR A 32 -5.82 30.20 -4.91
N GLY A 33 -4.93 29.31 -5.37
CA GLY A 33 -3.70 28.95 -4.65
C GLY A 33 -3.86 27.86 -3.59
N THR A 34 -5.08 27.61 -3.11
CA THR A 34 -5.37 26.58 -2.10
C THR A 34 -5.60 25.21 -2.75
N PRO A 35 -4.95 24.13 -2.30
CA PRO A 35 -5.26 22.76 -2.73
C PRO A 35 -6.70 22.37 -2.41
N VAL A 36 -7.43 21.84 -3.38
CA VAL A 36 -8.84 21.44 -3.22
C VAL A 36 -9.12 20.00 -3.65
N ALA A 37 -8.31 19.44 -4.53
CA ALA A 37 -8.46 18.06 -4.99
C ALA A 37 -7.12 17.51 -5.51
N MET A 38 -7.07 16.21 -5.73
CA MET A 38 -5.94 15.53 -6.35
C MET A 38 -6.45 14.47 -7.32
N ILE A 39 -5.86 14.43 -8.50
CA ILE A 39 -6.11 13.40 -9.52
C ILE A 39 -5.00 12.36 -9.34
N VAL A 40 -5.40 11.12 -9.10
CA VAL A 40 -4.51 9.97 -8.88
C VAL A 40 -4.93 8.81 -9.77
N PRO A 41 -3.99 7.94 -10.19
CA PRO A 41 -4.35 6.74 -10.92
C PRO A 41 -5.15 5.80 -10.01
N ILE A 42 -6.16 5.15 -10.57
CA ILE A 42 -6.86 4.07 -9.86
C ILE A 42 -5.94 2.84 -9.91
N MET A 43 -5.34 2.51 -8.77
CA MET A 43 -4.59 1.27 -8.62
C MET A 43 -5.59 0.14 -8.35
N LEU A 44 -5.99 -0.59 -9.39
CA LEU A 44 -6.72 -1.86 -9.27
C LEU A 44 -5.77 -2.94 -8.73
N GLY A 45 -5.23 -2.72 -7.54
CA GLY A 45 -4.59 -3.79 -6.77
C GLY A 45 -5.69 -4.72 -6.27
N LYS A 46 -5.49 -6.03 -6.45
CA LYS A 46 -6.24 -7.10 -5.75
C LYS A 46 -6.04 -6.96 -4.23
N ASN A 47 -6.65 -5.95 -3.64
CA ASN A 47 -6.81 -5.83 -2.22
C ASN A 47 -8.26 -5.43 -1.97
N ARG A 48 -9.16 -6.29 -2.46
CA ARG A 48 -10.27 -6.62 -1.57
C ARG A 48 -9.56 -7.17 -0.34
N GLN A 49 -9.39 -6.35 0.70
CA GLN A 49 -9.09 -6.84 2.03
C GLN A 49 -10.23 -7.83 2.30
N THR A 50 -10.03 -9.08 1.91
CA THR A 50 -10.95 -10.13 2.27
C THR A 50 -10.82 -10.16 3.76
N ARG A 51 -11.95 -9.97 4.45
CA ARG A 51 -12.06 -10.01 5.92
C ARG A 51 -11.35 -11.23 6.53
N HIS A 52 -11.04 -12.23 5.71
CA HIS A 52 -10.33 -13.46 6.03
C HIS A 52 -9.27 -13.77 4.95
N PRO A 53 -8.04 -13.21 5.04
CA PRO A 53 -6.97 -13.41 4.04
C PRO A 53 -6.42 -14.85 4.03
N LEU A 54 -6.67 -15.60 5.11
CA LEU A 54 -6.24 -16.99 5.27
C LEU A 54 -7.32 -18.01 4.91
N ARG A 55 -8.56 -17.58 4.58
CA ARG A 55 -9.66 -18.50 4.27
C ARG A 55 -9.31 -19.31 3.01
N GLY A 56 -9.39 -20.64 3.14
CA GLY A 56 -9.11 -21.57 2.03
C GLY A 56 -7.62 -21.85 1.81
N ARG A 57 -6.73 -21.36 2.68
CA ARG A 57 -5.32 -21.76 2.69
C ARG A 57 -5.09 -22.86 3.71
N THR A 58 -4.29 -23.85 3.34
CA THR A 58 -3.80 -24.88 4.26
C THR A 58 -2.78 -24.26 5.20
N VAL A 59 -3.00 -24.43 6.50
CA VAL A 59 -2.02 -24.08 7.54
C VAL A 59 -1.34 -25.38 7.97
N VAL A 60 -0.02 -25.43 7.87
CA VAL A 60 0.79 -26.53 8.39
C VAL A 60 1.28 -26.10 9.76
N LEU A 61 0.88 -26.84 10.79
CA LEU A 61 1.39 -26.67 12.15
C LEU A 61 2.71 -27.44 12.26
N ALA A 62 3.67 -26.88 12.99
CA ALA A 62 4.88 -27.62 13.34
C ALA A 62 4.53 -28.72 14.35
N ASP A 63 5.29 -29.81 14.34
CA ASP A 63 5.06 -30.98 15.21
C ASP A 63 5.24 -30.64 16.70
N ASP A 64 5.92 -29.54 17.01
CA ASP A 64 6.24 -29.03 18.34
C ASP A 64 5.42 -27.78 18.72
N PHE A 65 4.34 -27.47 18.00
CA PHE A 65 3.55 -26.26 18.25
C PHE A 65 2.99 -26.16 19.68
N ASP A 66 2.69 -27.30 20.29
CA ASP A 66 2.20 -27.40 21.67
C ASP A 66 3.28 -27.83 22.67
N ALA A 67 4.54 -27.93 22.23
CA ALA A 67 5.65 -28.28 23.10
C ALA A 67 5.85 -27.20 24.18
N PRO A 68 6.24 -27.59 25.40
CA PRO A 68 6.56 -26.63 26.44
C PRO A 68 7.69 -25.71 25.96
N MET A 69 7.49 -24.40 26.14
CA MET A 69 8.52 -23.41 25.85
C MET A 69 9.78 -23.78 26.65
N PRO A 70 10.96 -23.88 26.04
CA PRO A 70 12.18 -24.04 26.79
C PRO A 70 12.32 -22.88 27.77
N GLU A 71 12.64 -23.23 29.02
CA GLU A 71 12.82 -22.28 30.10
C GLU A 71 13.79 -21.16 29.66
N PRO A 72 13.43 -19.87 29.78
CA PRO A 72 14.19 -18.75 29.20
C PRO A 72 15.62 -18.60 29.74
N TRP A 73 15.97 -19.34 30.79
CA TRP A 73 17.28 -19.39 31.42
C TRP A 73 18.21 -20.52 30.91
N HIS A 74 17.75 -21.45 30.07
CA HIS A 74 18.57 -22.52 29.47
C HIS A 74 19.12 -22.12 28.08
N VAL A 75 19.61 -20.89 27.94
CA VAL A 75 20.44 -20.54 26.78
C VAL A 75 21.85 -21.02 27.09
N GLU A 76 22.21 -22.22 26.64
CA GLU A 76 23.62 -22.60 26.56
C GLU A 76 24.30 -21.62 25.59
N ILE A 77 24.96 -20.62 26.16
CA ILE A 77 25.83 -19.72 25.43
C ILE A 77 27.00 -20.57 24.95
N VAL A 78 26.90 -21.11 23.74
CA VAL A 78 28.04 -21.77 23.07
C VAL A 78 29.01 -20.66 22.67
N PRO A 79 30.19 -20.54 23.29
CA PRO A 79 31.18 -19.57 22.84
C PRO A 79 31.64 -19.95 21.43
N ALA A 80 31.58 -18.97 20.51
CA ALA A 80 32.13 -19.13 19.17
C ALA A 80 33.63 -19.49 19.26
N ARG A 81 34.01 -20.59 18.62
CA ARG A 81 35.42 -20.96 18.38
C ARG A 81 35.96 -20.18 17.19
#